data_AF-A0A7Y4WZC0-F1
#
_entry.id   AF-A0A7Y4WZC0-F1
#
_cell.length_a   1.000
_cell.length_b   1.000
_cell.length_c   1.000
_cell.angle_alpha   90.00
_cell.angle_beta   90.00
_cell.angle_gamma   90.00
#
_symmetry.space_group_name_H-M   'P 1'
#
loop_
_entity.id
_entity.type
_entity.pdbx_description
1 polymer ?
#
loop_
_entity_poly.entity_id
_entity_poly.type
_entity_poly.pdbx_seq_one_letter_code
_entity_poly.pdbx_strand_id
1 'polypeptide(L)'
;MKINSIQFFDYRAFFNGQNDQYFLKIDGKNVLIYGENGSGKTSFYRGLKDFFHGEDFVVHNQTPRLNEGFIEIVFSDGTTERLEASGLKPLKAEVLNTPKLNSFLSYKELLKTHLEDADEINLFELLVDSLLREHSLASLGTLSVAWDNEKSKNLQNETQEITQGLEKGEINNDEAKEQIEIAKDRLKDQHAKFIDELKLLLVQINDKLTSILDYFNQNIEVKIELDSVDWDNPLDSKIILKVKHFGITVDTHHDFLNEARLSAIAISIYLAAIKLNPTQNAVKFLCLDDIFLGLDMGNRLPLLEILEQEFNDWQIILTTYDRHWFEVAKVELGSTNWQHLEMYSAQNNIPTFEYPVIIKESDNYLFKANKYYKTKDYPGCLNYLRKEIERLIKERLPEENVRHFDGQPHKLSHLWDVMIDRYNAIGTPVANSIKEAFSTTKLTLLNPLSHDNLSQPVYKHELDKAFNLIQDISGLPILKNITLLSKGMELHFVHPSHNYTFTFELLTDWRVEINNGNRTQILPKCKVKHWQFNNIDYWNFRTNSVSTETEITMVLNRDDRLNVLQRNLTNTPALAITIDLIERNTTFNNIWTLRRILDDSNNVNRGNWFTRWFNRHF
;
A
#
# COMPACT_ATOMS: atom_id res chain seq x y z
N MET A 1 14.27 -19.49 3.77
CA MET A 1 15.50 -18.79 3.35
C MET A 1 15.10 -17.41 2.86
N LYS A 2 15.79 -16.35 3.31
CA LYS A 2 15.53 -14.95 2.89
C LYS A 2 16.79 -14.32 2.32
N ILE A 3 16.65 -13.31 1.46
CA ILE A 3 17.74 -12.49 0.95
C ILE A 3 18.27 -11.59 2.08
N ASN A 4 19.55 -11.70 2.39
CA ASN A 4 20.23 -10.94 3.43
C ASN A 4 20.97 -9.71 2.86
N SER A 5 21.65 -9.88 1.73
CA SER A 5 22.26 -8.76 1.00
C SER A 5 22.34 -9.03 -0.50
N ILE A 6 22.39 -7.95 -1.27
CA ILE A 6 22.53 -7.96 -2.73
C ILE A 6 23.69 -7.03 -3.09
N GLN A 7 24.55 -7.46 -4.00
CA GLN A 7 25.59 -6.63 -4.59
C GLN A 7 25.49 -6.67 -6.11
N PHE A 8 25.45 -5.48 -6.73
CA PHE A 8 25.61 -5.33 -8.17
C PHE A 8 27.01 -4.81 -8.50
N PHE A 9 27.62 -5.43 -9.51
CA PHE A 9 28.91 -5.02 -10.04
C PHE A 9 28.86 -4.98 -11.56
N ASP A 10 28.95 -3.78 -12.14
CA ASP A 10 28.99 -3.55 -13.59
C ASP A 10 27.86 -4.28 -14.37
N TYR A 11 26.63 -4.27 -13.81
CA TYR A 11 25.42 -4.90 -14.36
C TYR A 11 24.39 -3.85 -14.81
N ARG A 12 23.93 -3.91 -16.07
CA ARG A 12 22.97 -2.99 -16.69
C ARG A 12 23.26 -1.50 -16.43
N ALA A 13 22.59 -0.88 -15.46
CA ALA A 13 22.76 0.53 -15.08
C ALA A 13 23.75 0.73 -13.93
N PHE A 14 24.07 -0.31 -13.17
CA PHE A 14 24.97 -0.26 -12.03
C PHE A 14 26.43 -0.27 -12.51
N PHE A 15 27.03 0.91 -12.59
CA PHE A 15 28.45 1.09 -12.92
C PHE A 15 29.29 1.35 -11.66
N ASN A 16 30.25 0.47 -11.37
CA ASN A 16 30.98 0.51 -10.09
C ASN A 16 32.32 1.26 -10.21
N GLY A 17 32.92 1.32 -11.41
CA GLY A 17 34.29 1.83 -11.56
C GLY A 17 35.22 1.13 -10.55
N GLN A 18 36.07 1.85 -9.82
CA GLN A 18 36.98 1.21 -8.87
C GLN A 18 36.41 0.88 -7.48
N ASN A 19 35.12 1.11 -7.20
CA ASN A 19 34.54 0.95 -5.86
C ASN A 19 33.25 0.13 -5.86
N ASP A 20 33.00 -0.60 -4.76
CA ASP A 20 31.75 -1.35 -4.54
C ASP A 20 30.61 -0.44 -4.06
N GLN A 21 30.03 0.34 -4.97
CA GLN A 21 28.98 1.31 -4.61
C GLN A 21 27.61 0.68 -4.36
N TYR A 22 27.28 -0.44 -5.01
CA TYR A 22 25.92 -1.00 -4.99
C TYR A 22 25.77 -2.23 -4.09
N PHE A 23 26.28 -2.12 -2.87
CA PHE A 23 26.06 -3.11 -1.81
C PHE A 23 24.83 -2.73 -0.95
N LEU A 24 23.82 -3.60 -0.98
CA LEU A 24 22.55 -3.46 -0.28
C LEU A 24 22.43 -4.54 0.79
N LYS A 25 22.58 -4.13 2.05
CA LYS A 25 22.27 -4.97 3.21
C LYS A 25 20.79 -4.80 3.56
N ILE A 26 20.05 -5.92 3.53
CA ILE A 26 18.59 -6.00 3.70
C ILE A 26 18.22 -6.73 5.01
N ASP A 27 19.11 -7.58 5.53
CA ASP A 27 18.91 -8.30 6.81
C ASP A 27 17.62 -9.12 6.87
N GLY A 28 17.19 -9.69 5.73
CA GLY A 28 15.97 -10.48 5.63
C GLY A 28 14.67 -9.68 5.75
N LYS A 29 14.74 -8.34 5.77
CA LYS A 29 13.57 -7.45 5.77
C LYS A 29 12.93 -7.34 4.38
N ASN A 30 11.69 -6.89 4.37
CA ASN A 30 11.05 -6.39 3.15
C ASN A 30 11.68 -5.06 2.75
N VAL A 31 11.59 -4.68 1.47
CA VAL A 31 12.21 -3.46 0.93
C VAL A 31 11.17 -2.65 0.17
N LEU A 32 11.02 -1.38 0.54
CA LEU A 32 10.28 -0.38 -0.23
C LEU A 32 11.27 0.58 -0.89
N ILE A 33 11.21 0.72 -2.21
CA ILE A 33 12.15 1.52 -3.00
C ILE A 33 11.41 2.62 -3.76
N TYR A 34 11.68 3.88 -3.43
CA TYR A 34 11.35 5.00 -4.31
C TYR A 34 12.43 5.15 -5.39
N GLY A 35 12.05 5.57 -6.59
CA GLY A 35 13.03 6.15 -7.49
C GLY A 35 12.45 6.81 -8.73
N GLU A 36 13.11 7.84 -9.24
CA GLU A 36 12.71 8.55 -10.45
C GLU A 36 12.96 7.75 -11.74
N ASN A 37 12.55 8.28 -12.88
CA ASN A 37 12.86 7.68 -14.18
C ASN A 37 14.37 7.70 -14.41
N GLY A 38 14.93 6.59 -14.91
CA GLY A 38 16.38 6.46 -15.13
C GLY A 38 17.19 6.09 -13.89
N SER A 39 16.61 6.05 -12.69
CA SER A 39 17.36 5.80 -11.44
C SER A 39 17.85 4.36 -11.25
N GLY A 40 17.54 3.44 -12.16
CA GLY A 40 17.97 2.04 -12.11
C GLY A 40 17.00 1.05 -11.44
N LYS A 41 15.77 1.44 -11.09
CA LYS A 41 14.74 0.51 -10.53
C LYS A 41 14.52 -0.73 -11.41
N THR A 42 14.30 -0.53 -12.70
CA THR A 42 14.13 -1.64 -13.65
C THR A 42 15.40 -2.50 -13.76
N SER A 43 16.59 -1.91 -13.64
CA SER A 43 17.85 -2.67 -13.58
C SER A 43 17.93 -3.49 -12.30
N PHE A 44 17.46 -2.97 -11.16
CA PHE A 44 17.37 -3.72 -9.90
C PHE A 44 16.40 -4.91 -10.03
N TYR A 45 15.18 -4.66 -10.51
CA TYR A 45 14.17 -5.70 -10.77
C TYR A 45 14.69 -6.78 -11.72
N ARG A 46 15.27 -6.37 -12.86
CA ARG A 46 15.85 -7.29 -13.84
C ARG A 46 17.05 -8.05 -13.28
N GLY A 47 17.88 -7.41 -12.47
CA GLY A 47 19.02 -8.08 -11.85
C GLY A 47 18.60 -9.23 -10.95
N LEU A 48 17.57 -9.02 -10.13
CA LEU A 48 16.98 -10.12 -9.35
C LEU A 48 16.34 -11.18 -10.26
N LYS A 49 15.60 -10.77 -11.28
CA LYS A 49 14.95 -11.70 -12.21
C LYS A 49 15.96 -12.58 -12.92
N ASP A 50 16.96 -11.97 -13.53
CA ASP A 50 18.03 -12.63 -14.28
C ASP A 50 18.83 -13.57 -13.35
N PHE A 51 19.10 -13.16 -12.11
CA PHE A 51 19.74 -14.01 -11.10
C PHE A 51 18.93 -15.28 -10.79
N PHE A 52 17.66 -15.14 -10.40
CA PHE A 52 16.84 -16.29 -10.00
C PHE A 52 16.50 -17.22 -11.16
N HIS A 53 16.38 -16.68 -12.38
CA HIS A 53 16.10 -17.47 -13.59
C HIS A 53 17.37 -18.07 -14.20
N GLY A 54 18.57 -17.68 -13.74
CA GLY A 54 19.82 -18.11 -14.35
C GLY A 54 19.96 -17.62 -15.79
N GLU A 55 19.46 -16.42 -16.08
CA GLU A 55 19.59 -15.77 -17.39
C GLU A 55 21.04 -15.37 -17.65
N ASP A 56 21.33 -14.95 -18.88
CA ASP A 56 22.66 -14.46 -19.21
C ASP A 56 22.92 -13.07 -18.60
N PHE A 57 24.13 -12.87 -18.09
CA PHE A 57 24.52 -11.63 -17.43
C PHE A 57 24.59 -10.47 -18.43
N VAL A 58 23.93 -9.35 -18.11
CA VAL A 58 23.93 -8.15 -18.95
C VAL A 58 24.93 -7.12 -18.43
N VAL A 59 26.08 -7.06 -19.09
CA VAL A 59 27.19 -6.16 -18.74
C VAL A 59 26.81 -4.69 -18.92
N HIS A 60 27.26 -3.81 -18.03
CA HIS A 60 27.12 -2.36 -18.17
C HIS A 60 27.88 -1.86 -19.41
N ASN A 61 27.22 -1.07 -20.28
CA ASN A 61 27.78 -0.67 -21.58
C ASN A 61 29.08 0.16 -21.52
N GLN A 62 29.37 0.78 -20.38
CA GLN A 62 30.58 1.60 -20.16
C GLN A 62 31.66 0.91 -19.32
N THR A 63 31.50 -0.36 -18.91
CA THR A 63 32.56 -1.01 -18.12
C THR A 63 33.75 -1.42 -19.00
N PRO A 64 35.00 -1.11 -18.60
CA PRO A 64 36.18 -1.67 -19.26
C PRO A 64 36.43 -3.14 -18.89
N ARG A 65 35.69 -3.70 -17.92
CA ARG A 65 35.88 -5.05 -17.37
C ARG A 65 34.76 -6.00 -17.76
N LEU A 66 34.74 -6.38 -19.03
CA LEU A 66 33.65 -7.18 -19.62
C LEU A 66 33.38 -8.52 -18.92
N ASN A 67 34.37 -9.11 -18.24
CA ASN A 67 34.25 -10.45 -17.62
C ASN A 67 34.25 -10.44 -16.08
N GLU A 68 34.31 -9.26 -15.44
CA GLU A 68 34.35 -9.16 -13.96
C GLU A 68 33.01 -8.73 -13.36
N GLY A 69 31.99 -8.49 -14.20
CA GLY A 69 30.65 -8.14 -13.75
C GLY A 69 29.97 -9.27 -12.97
N PHE A 70 29.25 -8.94 -11.90
CA PHE A 70 28.49 -9.92 -11.15
C PHE A 70 27.25 -9.35 -10.43
N ILE A 71 26.31 -10.25 -10.14
CA ILE A 71 25.26 -10.08 -9.15
C ILE A 71 25.53 -11.11 -8.06
N GLU A 72 25.75 -10.66 -6.83
CA GLU A 72 25.94 -11.54 -5.68
C GLU A 72 24.76 -11.39 -4.72
N ILE A 73 24.20 -12.52 -4.27
CA ILE A 73 23.19 -12.56 -3.23
C ILE A 73 23.67 -13.44 -2.09
N VAL A 74 23.67 -12.87 -0.88
CA VAL A 74 23.89 -13.60 0.37
C VAL A 74 22.54 -13.85 1.01
N PHE A 75 22.28 -15.09 1.42
CA PHE A 75 21.04 -15.50 2.06
C PHE A 75 21.17 -15.55 3.59
N SER A 76 20.03 -15.61 4.27
CA SER A 76 19.91 -15.63 5.74
C SER A 76 20.56 -16.83 6.41
N ASP A 77 20.83 -17.91 5.66
CA ASP A 77 21.54 -19.10 6.14
C ASP A 77 23.07 -18.99 5.97
N GLY A 78 23.56 -17.84 5.49
CA GLY A 78 24.98 -17.56 5.26
C GLY A 78 25.50 -18.04 3.90
N THR A 79 24.66 -18.65 3.06
CA THR A 79 25.07 -19.05 1.71
C THR A 79 25.16 -17.86 0.77
N THR A 80 26.08 -17.94 -0.19
CA THR A 80 26.31 -16.91 -1.20
C THR A 80 26.24 -17.55 -2.57
N GLU A 81 25.45 -16.96 -3.46
CA GLU A 81 25.29 -17.39 -4.84
C GLU A 81 25.56 -16.20 -5.78
N ARG A 82 26.05 -16.48 -6.99
CA ARG A 82 26.46 -15.46 -7.96
C ARG A 82 25.94 -15.74 -9.36
N LEU A 83 25.61 -14.67 -10.07
CA LEU A 83 25.50 -14.63 -11.52
C LEU A 83 26.61 -13.73 -12.06
N GLU A 84 27.49 -14.23 -12.91
CA GLU A 84 28.68 -13.50 -13.38
C GLU A 84 28.71 -13.35 -14.91
N ALA A 85 29.36 -12.27 -15.36
CA ALA A 85 29.67 -12.03 -16.78
C ALA A 85 30.57 -13.13 -17.38
N SER A 86 31.34 -13.83 -16.54
CA SER A 86 32.16 -14.99 -16.91
C SER A 86 31.34 -16.22 -17.32
N GLY A 87 30.02 -16.21 -17.06
CA GLY A 87 29.11 -17.31 -17.32
C GLY A 87 28.77 -18.16 -16.09
N LEU A 88 29.29 -17.84 -14.91
CA LEU A 88 28.86 -18.49 -13.66
C LEU A 88 27.38 -18.18 -13.38
N LYS A 89 26.58 -19.22 -13.12
CA LYS A 89 25.16 -19.12 -12.77
C LYS A 89 24.92 -19.69 -11.37
N PRO A 90 23.86 -19.26 -10.66
CA PRO A 90 23.49 -19.86 -9.39
C PRO A 90 23.21 -21.37 -9.52
N LEU A 91 23.59 -22.15 -8.51
CA LEU A 91 23.48 -23.62 -8.52
C LEU A 91 22.64 -24.17 -7.36
N LYS A 92 22.40 -23.37 -6.34
CA LYS A 92 21.64 -23.81 -5.16
C LYS A 92 20.21 -24.19 -5.54
N ALA A 93 19.77 -25.37 -5.10
CA ALA A 93 18.46 -25.94 -5.44
C ALA A 93 17.30 -24.98 -5.10
N GLU A 94 17.36 -24.30 -3.95
CA GLU A 94 16.34 -23.35 -3.56
C GLU A 94 16.26 -22.13 -4.48
N VAL A 95 17.40 -21.66 -5.00
CA VAL A 95 17.45 -20.57 -5.97
C VAL A 95 16.87 -21.03 -7.30
N LEU A 96 17.29 -22.19 -7.80
CA LEU A 96 16.83 -22.76 -9.07
C LEU A 96 15.33 -23.11 -9.10
N ASN A 97 14.72 -23.39 -7.94
CA ASN A 97 13.28 -23.61 -7.84
C ASN A 97 12.47 -22.31 -7.70
N THR A 98 13.11 -21.18 -7.41
CA THR A 98 12.42 -19.92 -7.15
C THR A 98 11.64 -19.36 -8.36
N PRO A 99 12.10 -19.50 -9.62
CA PRO A 99 11.30 -19.11 -10.78
C PRO A 99 9.90 -19.74 -10.83
N LYS A 100 9.72 -20.93 -10.25
CA LYS A 100 8.42 -21.64 -10.21
C LYS A 100 7.35 -20.89 -9.42
N LEU A 101 7.75 -19.97 -8.54
CA LEU A 101 6.82 -19.11 -7.80
C LEU A 101 6.11 -18.09 -8.70
N ASN A 102 6.73 -17.72 -9.82
CA ASN A 102 6.35 -16.57 -10.64
C ASN A 102 6.27 -15.26 -9.84
N SER A 103 7.31 -15.00 -9.03
CA SER A 103 7.37 -13.94 -8.02
C SER A 103 7.64 -12.52 -8.54
N PHE A 104 7.62 -12.30 -9.85
CA PHE A 104 7.96 -11.03 -10.47
C PHE A 104 6.74 -10.43 -11.16
N LEU A 105 6.26 -9.29 -10.67
CA LEU A 105 5.07 -8.62 -11.17
C LEU A 105 5.35 -7.15 -11.42
N SER A 106 5.15 -6.68 -12.64
CA SER A 106 5.12 -5.26 -12.97
C SER A 106 3.76 -4.86 -13.54
N TYR A 107 3.57 -3.55 -13.70
CA TYR A 107 2.38 -3.01 -14.35
C TYR A 107 2.11 -3.62 -15.74
N LYS A 108 3.16 -3.95 -16.51
CA LYS A 108 3.01 -4.53 -17.85
C LYS A 108 2.36 -5.90 -17.83
N GLU A 109 2.66 -6.73 -16.83
CA GLU A 109 2.01 -8.03 -16.68
C GLU A 109 0.54 -7.84 -16.30
N LEU A 110 0.21 -6.92 -15.38
CA LEU A 110 -1.17 -6.65 -14.96
C LEU A 110 -2.11 -6.30 -16.14
N LEU A 111 -1.63 -5.51 -17.10
CA LEU A 111 -2.38 -5.11 -18.28
C LEU A 111 -2.88 -6.28 -19.15
N LYS A 112 -2.22 -7.45 -19.12
CA LYS A 112 -2.62 -8.63 -19.90
C LYS A 112 -3.98 -9.22 -19.52
N THR A 113 -4.57 -8.79 -18.40
CA THR A 113 -5.85 -9.31 -17.90
C THR A 113 -7.07 -8.59 -18.46
N HIS A 114 -6.89 -7.43 -19.12
CA HIS A 114 -7.99 -6.61 -19.61
C HIS A 114 -7.68 -5.79 -20.88
N LEU A 115 -6.47 -5.91 -21.44
CA LEU A 115 -6.10 -5.31 -22.74
C LEU A 115 -6.20 -6.32 -23.90
N GLU A 116 -7.41 -6.78 -24.20
CA GLU A 116 -7.69 -7.47 -25.46
C GLU A 116 -8.84 -6.76 -26.17
N ASP A 117 -8.68 -6.44 -27.47
CA ASP A 117 -9.73 -5.85 -28.33
C ASP A 117 -10.79 -6.92 -28.72
N ALA A 118 -11.20 -7.75 -27.77
CA ALA A 118 -12.12 -8.86 -27.95
C ALA A 118 -13.36 -8.70 -27.08
N ASP A 119 -14.53 -9.07 -27.61
CA ASP A 119 -15.81 -9.01 -26.89
C ASP A 119 -15.80 -9.82 -25.57
N GLU A 120 -14.91 -10.80 -25.44
CA GLU A 120 -14.71 -11.62 -24.23
C GLU A 120 -13.20 -11.86 -24.00
N ILE A 121 -12.73 -11.60 -22.78
CA ILE A 121 -11.31 -11.75 -22.40
C ILE A 121 -10.99 -13.25 -22.24
N ASN A 122 -9.97 -13.73 -22.97
CA ASN A 122 -9.51 -15.10 -22.84
C ASN A 122 -8.30 -15.20 -21.90
N LEU A 123 -8.52 -15.81 -20.73
CA LEU A 123 -7.48 -16.01 -19.73
C LEU A 123 -6.69 -17.31 -19.91
N PHE A 124 -6.93 -18.10 -20.97
CA PHE A 124 -6.30 -19.41 -21.13
C PHE A 124 -4.77 -19.29 -21.21
N GLU A 125 -4.24 -18.52 -22.16
CA GLU A 125 -2.79 -18.33 -22.32
C GLU A 125 -2.17 -17.74 -21.05
N LEU A 126 -2.84 -16.74 -20.45
CA LEU A 126 -2.35 -16.11 -19.24
C LEU A 126 -2.23 -17.11 -18.08
N LEU A 127 -3.26 -17.92 -17.82
CA LEU A 127 -3.27 -18.85 -16.69
C LEU A 127 -2.41 -20.08 -16.97
N VAL A 128 -2.57 -20.72 -18.13
CA VAL A 128 -1.97 -22.02 -18.44
C VAL A 128 -0.51 -21.87 -18.89
N ASP A 129 -0.22 -20.97 -19.83
CA ASP A 129 1.12 -20.83 -20.40
C ASP A 129 2.04 -19.91 -19.59
N SER A 130 1.47 -19.03 -18.74
CA SER A 130 2.22 -18.03 -17.99
C SER A 130 2.13 -18.17 -16.46
N LEU A 131 0.95 -18.02 -15.84
CA LEU A 131 0.87 -17.86 -14.38
C LEU A 131 1.00 -19.15 -13.59
N LEU A 132 0.34 -20.22 -14.05
CA LEU A 132 0.25 -21.51 -13.38
C LEU A 132 1.04 -22.60 -14.09
N ARG A 133 1.87 -22.24 -15.08
CA ARG A 133 2.65 -23.20 -15.89
C ARG A 133 3.48 -24.20 -15.06
N GLU A 134 3.98 -23.78 -13.90
CA GLU A 134 4.78 -24.63 -13.00
C GLU A 134 3.94 -25.29 -11.89
N HIS A 135 2.63 -25.04 -11.84
CA HIS A 135 1.74 -25.69 -10.90
C HIS A 135 1.72 -27.20 -11.11
N SER A 136 1.76 -27.95 -10.01
CA SER A 136 1.78 -29.42 -10.05
C SER A 136 0.36 -29.98 -10.06
N LEU A 137 0.00 -30.59 -11.18
CA LEU A 137 -1.21 -31.39 -11.33
C LEU A 137 -1.03 -32.73 -10.58
N ALA A 138 -2.12 -33.28 -10.07
CA ALA A 138 -2.13 -34.43 -9.17
C ALA A 138 -1.50 -35.68 -9.80
N SER A 139 -1.69 -35.89 -11.10
CA SER A 139 -1.15 -37.07 -11.77
C SER A 139 -0.54 -36.85 -13.15
N LEU A 140 -0.52 -35.59 -13.64
CA LEU A 140 0.03 -35.22 -14.95
C LEU A 140 1.37 -34.48 -14.87
N GLY A 141 1.92 -34.25 -13.68
CA GLY A 141 3.15 -33.49 -13.49
C GLY A 141 2.89 -31.98 -13.48
N THR A 142 3.79 -31.17 -14.04
CA THR A 142 3.56 -29.71 -14.13
C THR A 142 2.55 -29.40 -15.22
N LEU A 143 1.76 -28.33 -15.03
CA LEU A 143 0.74 -27.89 -15.99
C LEU A 143 1.33 -27.66 -17.38
N SER A 144 2.51 -27.03 -17.48
CA SER A 144 3.22 -26.82 -18.74
C SER A 144 3.52 -28.12 -19.47
N VAL A 145 4.09 -29.11 -18.77
CA VAL A 145 4.45 -30.40 -19.36
C VAL A 145 3.20 -31.18 -19.74
N ALA A 146 2.16 -31.15 -18.91
CA ALA A 146 0.88 -31.75 -19.23
C ALA A 146 0.31 -31.11 -20.51
N TRP A 147 0.26 -29.79 -20.57
CA TRP A 147 -0.26 -29.06 -21.73
C TRP A 147 0.56 -29.29 -23.00
N ASP A 148 1.89 -29.28 -22.91
CA ASP A 148 2.79 -29.61 -24.04
C ASP A 148 2.57 -31.04 -24.55
N ASN A 149 2.35 -32.00 -23.64
CA ASN A 149 2.02 -33.37 -24.03
C ASN A 149 0.69 -33.44 -24.79
N GLU A 150 -0.35 -32.76 -24.30
CA GLU A 150 -1.65 -32.70 -24.97
C GLU A 150 -1.54 -32.05 -26.36
N LYS A 151 -0.79 -30.95 -26.50
CA LYS A 151 -0.52 -30.31 -27.80
C LYS A 151 0.21 -31.23 -28.78
N SER A 152 1.12 -32.07 -28.27
CA SER A 152 1.90 -32.98 -29.12
C SER A 152 1.11 -34.23 -29.55
N LYS A 153 0.17 -34.69 -28.72
CA LYS A 153 -0.62 -35.91 -28.93
C LYS A 153 -2.05 -35.54 -29.29
N ASN A 154 -2.23 -34.95 -30.46
CA ASN A 154 -3.56 -34.70 -31.01
C ASN A 154 -3.89 -35.68 -32.14
N LEU A 155 -5.17 -35.76 -32.48
CA LEU A 155 -5.67 -36.71 -33.46
C LEU A 155 -5.06 -36.44 -34.86
N GLN A 156 -4.76 -35.18 -35.18
CA GLN A 156 -4.13 -34.81 -36.45
C GLN A 156 -2.74 -35.44 -36.59
N ASN A 157 -1.89 -35.32 -35.56
CA ASN A 157 -0.55 -35.89 -35.56
C ASN A 157 -0.58 -37.42 -35.64
N GLU A 158 -1.43 -38.07 -34.83
CA GLU A 158 -1.55 -39.54 -34.87
C GLU A 158 -2.08 -40.04 -36.22
N THR A 159 -3.08 -39.36 -36.78
CA THR A 159 -3.63 -39.71 -38.09
C THR A 159 -2.59 -39.53 -39.20
N GLN A 160 -1.73 -38.50 -39.12
CA GLN A 160 -0.62 -38.32 -40.06
C GLN A 160 0.40 -39.46 -39.98
N GLU A 161 0.80 -39.88 -38.77
CA GLU A 161 1.73 -41.01 -38.61
C GLU A 161 1.15 -42.32 -39.17
N ILE A 162 -0.13 -42.60 -38.87
CA ILE A 162 -0.85 -43.78 -39.39
C ILE A 162 -0.96 -43.71 -40.92
N THR A 163 -1.27 -42.54 -41.47
CA THR A 163 -1.39 -42.34 -42.93
C THR A 163 -0.05 -42.57 -43.63
N GLN A 164 1.07 -42.12 -43.04
CA GLN A 164 2.41 -42.40 -43.56
C GLN A 164 2.76 -43.89 -43.55
N GLY A 165 2.35 -44.63 -42.51
CA GLY A 165 2.51 -46.09 -42.46
C GLY A 165 1.71 -46.80 -43.56
N LEU A 166 0.49 -46.34 -43.83
CA LEU A 166 -0.35 -46.83 -44.92
C LEU A 166 0.28 -46.56 -46.30
N GLU A 167 0.82 -45.35 -46.50
CA GLU A 167 1.50 -44.96 -47.75
C GLU A 167 2.79 -45.75 -48.00
N LYS A 168 3.53 -46.09 -46.94
CA LYS A 168 4.72 -46.96 -47.00
C LYS A 168 4.39 -48.45 -47.16
N GLY A 169 3.11 -48.82 -47.06
CA GLY A 169 2.66 -50.21 -47.12
C GLY A 169 3.01 -51.04 -45.87
N GLU A 170 3.31 -50.39 -44.75
CA GLU A 170 3.63 -51.03 -43.47
C GLU A 170 2.38 -51.57 -42.76
N ILE A 171 1.21 -50.97 -43.07
CA ILE A 171 -0.11 -51.37 -42.58
C ILE A 171 -1.14 -51.34 -43.71
N ASN A 172 -2.25 -52.05 -43.56
CA ASN A 172 -3.36 -52.05 -44.51
C ASN A 172 -4.50 -51.07 -44.11
N ASN A 173 -5.49 -50.89 -44.99
CA ASN A 173 -6.59 -49.95 -44.77
C ASN A 173 -7.48 -50.29 -43.55
N ASP A 174 -7.66 -51.57 -43.24
CA ASP A 174 -8.48 -51.98 -42.10
C ASP A 174 -7.70 -51.79 -40.79
N GLU A 175 -6.40 -52.11 -40.79
CA GLU A 175 -5.48 -51.83 -39.68
C GLU A 175 -5.37 -50.33 -39.40
N ALA A 176 -5.27 -49.49 -40.43
CA ALA A 176 -5.22 -48.04 -40.26
C ALA A 176 -6.49 -47.49 -39.61
N LYS A 177 -7.67 -47.98 -40.01
CA LYS A 177 -8.95 -47.59 -39.39
C LYS A 177 -9.02 -48.03 -37.93
N GLU A 178 -8.62 -49.26 -37.64
CA GLU A 178 -8.60 -49.78 -36.27
C GLU A 178 -7.64 -48.98 -35.39
N GLN A 179 -6.44 -48.65 -35.87
CA GLN A 179 -5.48 -47.82 -35.15
C GLN A 179 -6.01 -46.40 -34.90
N ILE A 180 -6.70 -45.79 -35.86
CA ILE A 180 -7.33 -44.47 -35.69
C ILE A 180 -8.42 -44.52 -34.61
N GLU A 181 -9.26 -45.56 -34.56
CA GLU A 181 -10.29 -45.67 -33.51
C GLU A 181 -9.67 -45.90 -32.13
N ILE A 182 -8.64 -46.75 -32.02
CA ILE A 182 -7.88 -46.93 -30.78
C ILE A 182 -7.23 -45.62 -30.32
N ALA A 183 -6.65 -44.86 -31.25
CA ALA A 183 -6.06 -43.55 -30.97
C ALA A 183 -7.12 -42.57 -30.44
N LYS A 184 -8.31 -42.50 -31.06
CA LYS A 184 -9.41 -41.66 -30.59
C LYS A 184 -9.83 -41.98 -29.17
N ASP A 185 -10.03 -43.26 -28.85
CA ASP A 185 -10.44 -43.68 -27.51
C ASP A 185 -9.36 -43.35 -26.47
N ARG A 186 -8.08 -43.61 -26.78
CA ARG A 186 -6.96 -43.28 -25.90
C ARG A 186 -6.84 -41.77 -25.65
N LEU A 187 -6.94 -40.96 -26.70
CA LEU A 187 -6.87 -39.50 -26.61
C LEU A 187 -8.06 -38.95 -25.82
N LYS A 188 -9.25 -39.48 -26.02
CA LYS A 188 -10.44 -39.08 -25.27
C LYS A 188 -10.26 -39.23 -23.76
N ASP A 189 -9.72 -40.36 -23.30
CA ASP A 189 -9.46 -40.58 -21.87
C ASP A 189 -8.37 -39.65 -21.33
N GLN A 190 -7.31 -39.39 -22.11
CA GLN A 190 -6.23 -38.46 -21.75
C GLN A 190 -6.73 -37.02 -21.64
N HIS A 191 -7.44 -36.54 -22.66
CA HIS A 191 -8.03 -35.21 -22.72
C HIS A 191 -9.02 -34.98 -21.58
N ALA A 192 -9.87 -35.98 -21.29
CA ALA A 192 -10.83 -35.91 -20.17
C ALA A 192 -10.11 -35.74 -18.83
N LYS A 193 -9.02 -36.49 -18.63
CA LYS A 193 -8.20 -36.41 -17.42
C LYS A 193 -7.52 -35.05 -17.25
N PHE A 194 -6.98 -34.49 -18.33
CA PHE A 194 -6.42 -33.12 -18.30
C PHE A 194 -7.49 -32.10 -17.94
N ILE A 195 -8.66 -32.16 -18.58
CA ILE A 195 -9.78 -31.26 -18.29
C ILE A 195 -10.20 -31.34 -16.82
N ASP A 196 -10.29 -32.53 -16.24
CA ASP A 196 -10.69 -32.71 -14.84
C ASP A 196 -9.66 -32.10 -13.88
N GLU A 197 -8.36 -32.34 -14.09
CA GLU A 197 -7.32 -31.75 -13.25
C GLU A 197 -7.22 -30.23 -13.43
N LEU A 198 -7.40 -29.72 -14.66
CA LEU A 198 -7.48 -28.28 -14.93
C LEU A 198 -8.69 -27.65 -14.23
N LYS A 199 -9.87 -28.27 -14.28
CA LYS A 199 -11.07 -27.78 -13.55
C LYS A 199 -10.84 -27.73 -12.04
N LEU A 200 -10.17 -28.73 -11.47
CA LEU A 200 -9.81 -28.72 -10.05
C LEU A 200 -8.85 -27.57 -9.71
N LEU A 201 -7.88 -27.28 -10.57
CA LEU A 201 -7.01 -26.12 -10.43
C LEU A 201 -7.79 -24.81 -10.52
N LEU A 202 -8.75 -24.71 -11.45
CA LEU A 202 -9.62 -23.54 -11.56
C LEU A 202 -10.52 -23.34 -10.33
N VAL A 203 -10.94 -24.41 -9.65
CA VAL A 203 -11.62 -24.27 -8.36
C VAL A 203 -10.67 -23.68 -7.30
N GLN A 204 -9.44 -24.19 -7.20
CA GLN A 204 -8.47 -23.69 -6.23
C GLN A 204 -8.10 -22.22 -6.46
N ILE A 205 -7.94 -21.79 -7.72
CA ILE A 205 -7.63 -20.38 -8.00
C ILE A 205 -8.83 -19.50 -7.71
N ASN A 206 -10.06 -19.94 -7.97
CA ASN A 206 -11.27 -19.18 -7.62
C ASN A 206 -11.39 -18.95 -6.11
N ASP A 207 -11.08 -19.96 -5.29
CA ASP A 207 -11.10 -19.84 -3.83
C ASP A 207 -10.10 -18.77 -3.36
N LYS A 208 -8.87 -18.79 -3.91
CA LYS A 208 -7.83 -17.80 -3.59
C LYS A 208 -8.16 -16.40 -4.13
N LEU A 209 -8.60 -16.33 -5.38
CA LEU A 209 -9.04 -15.10 -6.04
C LEU A 209 -10.11 -14.40 -5.21
N THR A 210 -11.15 -15.13 -4.79
CA THR A 210 -12.22 -14.58 -3.96
C THR A 210 -11.67 -14.02 -2.64
N SER A 211 -10.84 -14.80 -1.94
CA SER A 211 -10.26 -14.36 -0.66
C SER A 211 -9.40 -13.10 -0.77
N ILE A 212 -8.68 -12.92 -1.89
CA ILE A 212 -7.85 -11.74 -2.12
C ILE A 212 -8.70 -10.55 -2.60
N LEU A 213 -9.67 -10.80 -3.47
CA LEU A 213 -10.54 -9.76 -4.01
C LEU A 213 -11.40 -9.09 -2.93
N ASP A 214 -11.81 -9.86 -1.91
CA ASP A 214 -12.59 -9.38 -0.76
C ASP A 214 -11.91 -8.22 0.00
N TYR A 215 -10.57 -8.16 0.02
CA TYR A 215 -9.84 -7.04 0.64
C TYR A 215 -10.12 -5.70 -0.04
N PHE A 216 -10.34 -5.69 -1.35
CA PHE A 216 -10.66 -4.47 -2.08
C PHE A 216 -12.10 -3.99 -1.83
N ASN A 217 -13.00 -4.88 -1.39
CA ASN A 217 -14.37 -4.58 -0.94
C ASN A 217 -15.18 -3.72 -1.95
N GLN A 218 -15.20 -4.13 -3.22
CA GLN A 218 -15.80 -3.35 -4.32
C GLN A 218 -17.20 -3.86 -4.76
N ASN A 219 -17.82 -4.79 -4.03
CA ASN A 219 -19.07 -5.48 -4.41
C ASN A 219 -18.98 -6.16 -5.79
N ILE A 220 -17.83 -6.78 -6.05
CA ILE A 220 -17.54 -7.54 -7.27
C ILE A 220 -17.35 -8.98 -6.88
N GLU A 221 -18.05 -9.86 -7.59
CA GLU A 221 -17.79 -11.30 -7.55
C GLU A 221 -17.20 -11.71 -8.89
N VAL A 222 -16.16 -12.53 -8.85
CA VAL A 222 -15.46 -13.01 -10.04
C VAL A 222 -15.34 -14.51 -9.98
N LYS A 223 -15.58 -15.17 -11.12
CA LYS A 223 -15.38 -16.60 -11.29
C LYS A 223 -14.70 -16.90 -12.62
N ILE A 224 -13.59 -17.62 -12.56
CA ILE A 224 -12.86 -18.15 -13.69
C ILE A 224 -13.48 -19.50 -14.06
N GLU A 225 -13.90 -19.66 -15.33
CA GLU A 225 -14.52 -20.89 -15.82
C GLU A 225 -13.84 -21.37 -17.12
N LEU A 226 -13.64 -22.68 -17.23
CA LEU A 226 -13.20 -23.30 -18.47
C LEU A 226 -14.39 -23.37 -19.43
N ASP A 227 -14.28 -22.69 -20.57
CA ASP A 227 -15.29 -22.70 -21.63
C ASP A 227 -15.02 -23.85 -22.62
N SER A 228 -13.85 -23.83 -23.24
CA SER A 228 -13.43 -24.84 -24.22
C SER A 228 -11.94 -25.15 -24.12
N VAL A 229 -11.57 -26.35 -24.56
CA VAL A 229 -10.18 -26.72 -24.86
C VAL A 229 -10.18 -27.24 -26.29
N ASP A 230 -9.34 -26.64 -27.13
CA ASP A 230 -9.15 -27.08 -28.50
C ASP A 230 -7.76 -27.73 -28.61
N TRP A 231 -7.76 -29.01 -28.98
CA TRP A 231 -6.57 -29.86 -29.05
C TRP A 231 -5.87 -29.76 -30.41
N ASP A 232 -6.62 -29.38 -31.44
CA ASP A 232 -6.13 -29.25 -32.80
C ASP A 232 -5.59 -27.83 -33.05
N ASN A 233 -6.26 -26.83 -32.49
CA ASN A 233 -5.80 -25.44 -32.44
C ASN A 233 -5.75 -24.91 -31.00
N PRO A 234 -4.66 -25.16 -30.25
CA PRO A 234 -4.52 -24.76 -28.86
C PRO A 234 -4.82 -23.29 -28.55
N LEU A 235 -4.61 -22.38 -29.52
CA LEU A 235 -4.90 -20.95 -29.41
C LEU A 235 -6.40 -20.64 -29.27
N ASP A 236 -7.27 -21.57 -29.69
CA ASP A 236 -8.72 -21.45 -29.60
C ASP A 236 -9.29 -21.99 -28.26
N SER A 237 -8.41 -22.47 -27.35
CA SER A 237 -8.80 -22.86 -25.99
C SER A 237 -9.19 -21.63 -25.17
N LYS A 238 -10.28 -21.72 -24.39
CA LYS A 238 -10.88 -20.59 -23.70
C LYS A 238 -11.09 -20.82 -22.22
N ILE A 239 -10.53 -19.92 -21.42
CA ILE A 239 -10.91 -19.72 -20.02
C ILE A 239 -11.47 -18.32 -19.91
N ILE A 240 -12.71 -18.21 -19.42
CA ILE A 240 -13.46 -16.96 -19.40
C ILE A 240 -13.65 -16.45 -17.97
N LEU A 241 -13.82 -15.15 -17.85
CA LEU A 241 -14.05 -14.46 -16.58
C LEU A 241 -15.52 -14.06 -16.45
N LYS A 242 -16.26 -14.72 -15.56
CA LYS A 242 -17.63 -14.33 -15.22
C LYS A 242 -17.61 -13.34 -14.06
N VAL A 243 -18.16 -12.16 -14.30
CA VAL A 243 -18.16 -11.06 -13.33
C VAL A 243 -19.59 -10.70 -12.93
N LYS A 244 -19.82 -10.49 -11.64
CA LYS A 244 -21.03 -9.84 -11.13
C LYS A 244 -20.67 -8.57 -10.39
N HIS A 245 -21.43 -7.52 -10.65
CA HIS A 245 -21.31 -6.24 -9.94
C HIS A 245 -22.63 -5.96 -9.23
N PHE A 246 -22.59 -5.81 -7.90
CA PHE A 246 -23.78 -5.74 -7.05
C PHE A 246 -24.77 -6.90 -7.28
N GLY A 247 -24.25 -8.11 -7.50
CA GLY A 247 -25.03 -9.32 -7.75
C GLY A 247 -25.62 -9.45 -9.16
N ILE A 248 -25.39 -8.47 -10.05
CA ILE A 248 -25.85 -8.48 -11.45
C ILE A 248 -24.71 -8.93 -12.36
N THR A 249 -24.95 -9.93 -13.20
CA THR A 249 -23.97 -10.40 -14.20
C THR A 249 -23.63 -9.31 -15.20
N VAL A 250 -22.33 -9.18 -15.52
CA VAL A 250 -21.80 -8.23 -16.50
C VAL A 250 -21.07 -9.03 -17.58
N ASP A 251 -21.59 -9.00 -18.81
CA ASP A 251 -21.02 -9.77 -19.93
C ASP A 251 -19.73 -9.10 -20.46
N THR A 252 -19.76 -7.79 -20.75
CA THR A 252 -18.59 -7.00 -21.18
C THR A 252 -17.97 -6.22 -20.02
N HIS A 253 -17.40 -6.94 -19.05
CA HIS A 253 -16.89 -6.33 -17.82
C HIS A 253 -15.73 -5.34 -18.03
N HIS A 254 -14.91 -5.53 -19.08
CA HIS A 254 -13.81 -4.63 -19.41
C HIS A 254 -14.27 -3.24 -19.89
N ASP A 255 -15.42 -3.17 -20.56
CA ASP A 255 -16.03 -1.90 -20.98
C ASP A 255 -16.88 -1.26 -19.88
N PHE A 256 -17.48 -2.09 -19.01
CA PHE A 256 -18.42 -1.63 -18.00
C PHE A 256 -17.76 -1.18 -16.70
N LEU A 257 -16.73 -1.91 -16.23
CA LEU A 257 -16.06 -1.60 -14.97
C LEU A 257 -15.05 -0.48 -15.17
N ASN A 258 -14.83 0.31 -14.12
CA ASN A 258 -13.76 1.31 -14.15
C ASN A 258 -12.39 0.67 -13.91
N GLU A 259 -11.34 1.42 -14.24
CA GLU A 259 -9.94 0.97 -14.14
C GLU A 259 -9.56 0.45 -12.75
N ALA A 260 -10.05 1.10 -11.70
CA ALA A 260 -9.78 0.66 -10.33
C ALA A 260 -10.32 -0.76 -10.06
N ARG A 261 -11.47 -1.12 -10.62
CA ARG A 261 -12.05 -2.45 -10.45
C ARG A 261 -11.32 -3.49 -11.31
N LEU A 262 -11.02 -3.15 -12.56
CA LEU A 262 -10.25 -4.03 -13.45
C LEU A 262 -8.88 -4.35 -12.88
N SER A 263 -8.18 -3.33 -12.36
CA SER A 263 -6.89 -3.50 -11.69
C SER A 263 -6.98 -4.36 -10.42
N ALA A 264 -8.04 -4.21 -9.61
CA ALA A 264 -8.25 -5.05 -8.42
C ALA A 264 -8.45 -6.52 -8.78
N ILE A 265 -9.24 -6.79 -9.83
CA ILE A 265 -9.43 -8.15 -10.37
C ILE A 265 -8.09 -8.70 -10.88
N ALA A 266 -7.37 -7.93 -11.69
CA ALA A 266 -6.08 -8.31 -12.25
C ALA A 266 -5.10 -8.73 -11.14
N ILE A 267 -4.88 -7.86 -10.16
CA ILE A 267 -3.97 -8.09 -9.03
C ILE A 267 -4.40 -9.34 -8.26
N SER A 268 -5.69 -9.52 -8.03
CA SER A 268 -6.21 -10.67 -7.30
C SER A 268 -5.96 -11.98 -8.04
N ILE A 269 -6.11 -12.02 -9.37
CA ILE A 269 -5.77 -13.19 -10.21
C ILE A 269 -4.28 -13.51 -10.10
N TYR A 270 -3.41 -12.51 -10.26
CA TYR A 270 -1.96 -12.68 -10.19
C TYR A 270 -1.51 -13.19 -8.81
N LEU A 271 -1.96 -12.56 -7.73
CA LEU A 271 -1.59 -12.97 -6.38
C LEU A 271 -2.16 -14.35 -6.02
N ALA A 272 -3.37 -14.67 -6.47
CA ALA A 272 -3.96 -16.01 -6.30
C ALA A 272 -3.10 -17.09 -6.99
N ALA A 273 -2.67 -16.84 -8.23
CA ALA A 273 -1.82 -17.77 -8.96
C ALA A 273 -0.46 -17.98 -8.26
N ILE A 274 0.20 -16.90 -7.81
CA ILE A 274 1.47 -16.98 -7.06
C ILE A 274 1.32 -17.81 -5.79
N LYS A 275 0.19 -17.69 -5.08
CA LYS A 275 -0.09 -18.47 -3.86
C LYS A 275 -0.33 -19.95 -4.13
N LEU A 276 -0.76 -20.32 -5.33
CA LEU A 276 -0.97 -21.72 -5.73
C LEU A 276 0.27 -22.38 -6.31
N ASN A 277 1.23 -21.60 -6.81
CA ASN A 277 2.45 -22.15 -7.36
C ASN A 277 3.29 -22.90 -6.30
N PRO A 278 4.09 -23.90 -6.69
CA PRO A 278 4.83 -24.72 -5.73
C PRO A 278 5.89 -23.92 -4.98
N THR A 279 5.80 -23.89 -3.65
CA THR A 279 6.71 -23.10 -2.80
C THR A 279 7.77 -23.94 -2.05
N GLN A 280 7.74 -25.26 -2.23
CA GLN A 280 8.65 -26.17 -1.53
C GLN A 280 10.08 -26.02 -2.06
N ASN A 281 11.05 -25.95 -1.14
CA ASN A 281 12.48 -25.76 -1.47
C ASN A 281 12.71 -24.60 -2.45
N ALA A 282 12.09 -23.44 -2.20
CA ALA A 282 12.27 -22.22 -2.97
C ALA A 282 12.53 -21.01 -2.04
N VAL A 283 13.19 -19.98 -2.56
CA VAL A 283 13.32 -18.69 -1.86
C VAL A 283 12.02 -17.92 -2.04
N LYS A 284 11.16 -17.90 -1.02
CA LYS A 284 9.87 -17.20 -1.06
C LYS A 284 10.07 -15.69 -0.99
N PHE A 285 10.03 -15.03 -2.14
CA PHE A 285 9.99 -13.57 -2.22
C PHE A 285 9.01 -13.13 -3.29
N LEU A 286 8.59 -11.86 -3.23
CA LEU A 286 7.73 -11.21 -4.21
C LEU A 286 8.35 -9.87 -4.59
N CYS A 287 8.54 -9.62 -5.89
CA CYS A 287 9.10 -8.39 -6.42
C CYS A 287 8.07 -7.67 -7.29
N LEU A 288 7.64 -6.51 -6.82
CA LEU A 288 6.55 -5.71 -7.37
C LEU A 288 7.12 -4.42 -7.95
N ASP A 289 7.12 -4.27 -9.27
CA ASP A 289 7.71 -3.12 -9.97
C ASP A 289 6.64 -2.16 -10.48
N ASP A 290 6.55 -0.99 -9.83
CA ASP A 290 5.63 0.10 -10.20
C ASP A 290 4.16 -0.35 -10.43
N ILE A 291 3.70 -1.39 -9.71
CA ILE A 291 2.35 -1.96 -9.87
C ILE A 291 1.21 -0.97 -9.53
N PHE A 292 1.56 0.17 -8.92
CA PHE A 292 0.63 1.25 -8.56
C PHE A 292 0.46 2.33 -9.63
N LEU A 293 1.22 2.28 -10.73
CA LEU A 293 0.93 3.02 -11.96
C LEU A 293 -0.50 2.68 -12.38
N GLY A 294 -1.46 3.61 -12.26
CA GLY A 294 -2.86 3.37 -12.65
C GLY A 294 -3.80 2.89 -11.54
N LEU A 295 -3.29 2.53 -10.35
CA LEU A 295 -4.13 2.19 -9.21
C LEU A 295 -4.61 3.45 -8.47
N ASP A 296 -5.93 3.54 -8.25
CA ASP A 296 -6.51 4.52 -7.34
C ASP A 296 -6.11 4.26 -5.88
N MET A 297 -6.06 5.32 -5.06
CA MET A 297 -5.72 5.24 -3.64
C MET A 297 -6.62 4.26 -2.87
N GLY A 298 -7.88 4.11 -3.28
CA GLY A 298 -8.82 3.14 -2.71
C GLY A 298 -8.33 1.68 -2.80
N ASN A 299 -7.46 1.35 -3.75
CA ASN A 299 -6.89 0.01 -3.91
C ASN A 299 -5.48 -0.14 -3.34
N ARG A 300 -4.74 0.97 -3.17
CA ARG A 300 -3.34 0.88 -2.77
C ARG A 300 -3.18 0.41 -1.33
N LEU A 301 -4.02 0.90 -0.42
CA LEU A 301 -4.01 0.49 0.99
C LEU A 301 -4.45 -0.98 1.17
N PRO A 302 -5.57 -1.45 0.56
CA PRO A 302 -5.91 -2.87 0.57
C PRO A 302 -4.79 -3.77 0.05
N LEU A 303 -4.06 -3.34 -0.99
CA LEU A 303 -2.93 -4.11 -1.50
C LEU A 303 -1.81 -4.25 -0.47
N LEU A 304 -1.46 -3.20 0.27
CA LEU A 304 -0.50 -3.32 1.37
C LEU A 304 -1.00 -4.30 2.45
N GLU A 305 -2.29 -4.27 2.76
CA GLU A 305 -2.90 -5.21 3.72
C GLU A 305 -2.82 -6.66 3.21
N ILE A 306 -3.13 -6.93 1.94
CA ILE A 306 -2.97 -8.25 1.32
C ILE A 306 -1.52 -8.72 1.44
N LEU A 307 -0.55 -7.85 1.13
CA LEU A 307 0.87 -8.19 1.19
C LEU A 307 1.32 -8.52 2.63
N GLU A 308 0.82 -7.81 3.63
CA GLU A 308 1.15 -8.09 5.03
C GLU A 308 0.43 -9.32 5.60
N GLN A 309 -0.79 -9.61 5.17
CA GLN A 309 -1.59 -10.72 5.70
C GLN A 309 -1.35 -12.03 4.95
N GLU A 310 -1.50 -12.02 3.62
CA GLU A 310 -1.43 -13.22 2.77
C GLU A 310 -0.01 -13.61 2.40
N PHE A 311 0.94 -12.67 2.45
CA PHE A 311 2.35 -12.89 2.09
C PHE A 311 3.31 -12.67 3.27
N ASN A 312 2.85 -12.82 4.52
CA ASN A 312 3.67 -12.63 5.72
C ASN A 312 4.92 -13.55 5.79
N ASP A 313 4.87 -14.73 5.17
CA ASP A 313 5.98 -15.70 5.12
C ASP A 313 6.92 -15.45 3.93
N TRP A 314 6.62 -14.45 3.09
CA TRP A 314 7.40 -14.06 1.93
C TRP A 314 8.21 -12.81 2.25
N GLN A 315 9.37 -12.67 1.59
CA GLN A 315 10.10 -11.41 1.57
C GLN A 315 9.59 -10.54 0.41
N ILE A 316 9.17 -9.32 0.70
CA ILE A 316 8.55 -8.44 -0.31
C ILE A 316 9.53 -7.33 -0.69
N ILE A 317 9.68 -7.12 -1.99
CA ILE A 317 10.42 -6.01 -2.58
C ILE A 317 9.41 -5.23 -3.43
N LEU A 318 9.13 -4.00 -3.03
CA LEU A 318 8.19 -3.12 -3.70
C LEU A 318 8.92 -1.88 -4.21
N THR A 319 8.78 -1.56 -5.48
CA THR A 319 9.31 -0.33 -6.07
C THR A 319 8.17 0.62 -6.45
N THR A 320 8.43 1.92 -6.39
CA THR A 320 7.51 2.94 -6.89
C THR A 320 8.23 4.19 -7.41
N TYR A 321 7.75 4.74 -8.51
CA TYR A 321 8.11 6.06 -9.02
C TYR A 321 7.28 7.21 -8.40
N ASP A 322 6.17 6.89 -7.73
CA ASP A 322 5.27 7.88 -7.13
C ASP A 322 5.78 8.28 -5.74
N ARG A 323 6.31 9.51 -5.63
CA ARG A 323 6.87 10.00 -4.36
C ARG A 323 5.82 10.13 -3.27
N HIS A 324 4.60 10.55 -3.61
CA HIS A 324 3.55 10.71 -2.61
C HIS A 324 3.15 9.35 -2.04
N TRP A 325 2.96 8.37 -2.91
CA TRP A 325 2.66 7.01 -2.50
C TRP A 325 3.77 6.37 -1.68
N PHE A 326 5.03 6.59 -2.04
CA PHE A 326 6.16 6.12 -1.24
C PHE A 326 6.10 6.61 0.20
N GLU A 327 5.79 7.90 0.43
CA GLU A 327 5.69 8.44 1.79
C GLU A 327 4.49 7.83 2.55
N VAL A 328 3.35 7.62 1.88
CA VAL A 328 2.18 6.96 2.49
C VAL A 328 2.51 5.51 2.86
N ALA A 329 3.00 4.72 1.90
CA ALA A 329 3.38 3.32 2.12
C ALA A 329 4.47 3.19 3.20
N LYS A 330 5.42 4.13 3.25
CA LYS A 330 6.45 4.15 4.29
C LYS A 330 5.88 4.30 5.69
N VAL A 331 4.89 5.17 5.86
CA VAL A 331 4.21 5.37 7.16
C VAL A 331 3.42 4.12 7.54
N GLU A 332 2.65 3.55 6.62
CA GLU A 332 1.82 2.37 6.89
C GLU A 332 2.66 1.12 7.22
N LEU A 333 3.75 0.88 6.47
CA LEU A 333 4.58 -0.32 6.62
C LEU A 333 5.61 -0.23 7.79
N GLY A 334 5.94 1.00 8.23
CA GLY A 334 6.92 1.26 9.30
C GLY A 334 8.33 0.73 9.01
N SER A 335 9.23 0.72 10.00
CA SER A 335 10.65 0.32 9.81
C SER A 335 11.04 -1.00 10.52
N THR A 336 10.08 -1.68 11.14
CA THR A 336 10.33 -2.93 11.91
C THR A 336 10.71 -4.06 10.96
N ASN A 337 9.81 -4.40 10.03
CA ASN A 337 9.98 -5.49 9.05
C ASN A 337 10.37 -4.98 7.65
N TRP A 338 10.33 -3.67 7.45
CA TRP A 338 10.61 -3.02 6.18
C TRP A 338 11.84 -2.14 6.26
N GLN A 339 12.57 -2.06 5.16
CA GLN A 339 13.65 -1.12 4.92
C GLN A 339 13.26 -0.21 3.76
N HIS A 340 13.48 1.10 3.93
CA HIS A 340 13.12 2.09 2.93
C HIS A 340 14.36 2.58 2.20
N LEU A 341 14.30 2.62 0.87
CA LEU A 341 15.40 3.05 0.01
C LEU A 341 14.90 4.08 -1.00
N GLU A 342 15.78 4.99 -1.39
CA GLU A 342 15.52 5.93 -2.49
C GLU A 342 16.62 5.78 -3.54
N MET A 343 16.24 5.74 -4.81
CA MET A 343 17.15 5.61 -5.96
C MET A 343 17.01 6.83 -6.88
N TYR A 344 18.12 7.48 -7.17
CA TYR A 344 18.19 8.65 -8.05
C TYR A 344 19.12 8.39 -9.24
N SER A 345 18.91 9.13 -10.34
CA SER A 345 19.86 9.12 -11.45
C SER A 345 20.95 10.16 -11.19
N ALA A 346 22.21 9.74 -11.24
CA ALA A 346 23.35 10.65 -11.29
C ALA A 346 24.02 10.54 -12.64
N GLN A 347 24.66 11.61 -13.07
CA GLN A 347 25.36 11.67 -14.34
C GLN A 347 26.87 11.65 -14.10
N ASN A 348 27.58 10.78 -14.82
CA ASN A 348 29.01 10.92 -14.99
C ASN A 348 29.26 11.86 -16.16
N ASN A 349 30.21 12.79 -16.02
CA ASN A 349 30.47 13.79 -17.05
C ASN A 349 31.37 13.25 -18.17
N ILE A 350 32.28 12.32 -17.83
CA ILE A 350 33.27 11.77 -18.78
C ILE A 350 33.54 10.28 -18.43
N PRO A 351 33.17 9.32 -19.30
CA PRO A 351 32.23 9.47 -20.42
C PRO A 351 30.82 9.85 -19.90
N THR A 352 30.00 10.44 -20.76
CA THR A 352 28.64 10.87 -20.39
C THR A 352 27.70 9.66 -20.32
N PHE A 353 27.30 9.28 -19.11
CA PHE A 353 26.26 8.27 -18.88
C PHE A 353 25.61 8.46 -17.51
N GLU A 354 24.42 7.90 -17.36
CA GLU A 354 23.69 7.89 -16.09
C GLU A 354 24.01 6.63 -15.29
N TYR A 355 24.10 6.78 -13.96
CA TYR A 355 24.26 5.68 -13.02
C TYR A 355 23.38 5.90 -11.77
N PRO A 356 22.90 4.81 -11.14
CA PRO A 356 22.10 4.89 -9.93
C PRO A 356 22.84 5.51 -8.75
N VAL A 357 22.14 6.25 -7.91
CA VAL A 357 22.57 6.60 -6.56
C VAL A 357 21.54 6.09 -5.58
N ILE A 358 21.96 5.20 -4.70
CA ILE A 358 21.10 4.61 -3.68
C ILE A 358 21.30 5.36 -2.36
N ILE A 359 20.21 5.91 -1.85
CA ILE A 359 20.10 6.57 -0.56
C ILE A 359 19.35 5.62 0.37
N LYS A 360 19.95 5.26 1.50
CA LYS A 360 19.34 4.34 2.48
C LYS A 360 18.51 5.14 3.47
N GLU A 361 17.52 4.54 4.14
CA GLU A 361 16.79 5.20 5.23
C GLU A 361 17.68 5.66 6.37
N SER A 362 18.82 4.99 6.56
CA SER A 362 19.88 5.48 7.44
C SER A 362 20.36 6.87 7.08
N ASP A 363 20.08 7.39 5.87
CA ASP A 363 20.37 8.74 5.39
C ASP A 363 19.23 9.73 5.65
N ASN A 364 18.47 9.53 6.73
CA ASN A 364 17.47 10.49 7.24
C ASN A 364 18.10 11.88 7.50
N TYR A 365 17.26 12.91 7.75
CA TYR A 365 17.80 14.26 7.97
C TYR A 365 18.83 14.31 9.12
N LEU A 366 18.65 13.48 10.15
CA LEU A 366 19.62 13.35 11.24
C LEU A 366 20.97 12.79 10.79
N PHE A 367 20.99 11.80 9.89
CA PHE A 367 22.23 11.27 9.33
C PHE A 367 22.90 12.25 8.38
N LYS A 368 22.11 12.93 7.53
CA LYS A 368 22.63 14.02 6.69
C LYS A 368 23.27 15.09 7.58
N ALA A 369 22.59 15.50 8.65
CA ALA A 369 23.16 16.41 9.65
C ALA A 369 24.48 15.88 10.22
N ASN A 370 24.53 14.62 10.65
CA ASN A 370 25.76 13.98 11.13
C ASN A 370 26.89 13.94 10.08
N LYS A 371 26.57 13.71 8.80
CA LYS A 371 27.53 13.72 7.70
C LYS A 371 28.16 15.11 7.55
N TYR A 372 27.33 16.14 7.46
CA TYR A 372 27.80 17.53 7.35
C TYR A 372 28.55 18.00 8.60
N TYR A 373 28.12 17.56 9.79
CA TYR A 373 28.84 17.80 11.05
C TYR A 373 30.25 17.20 11.02
N LYS A 374 30.40 15.95 10.55
CA LYS A 374 31.70 15.28 10.41
C LYS A 374 32.61 15.94 9.38
N THR A 375 32.04 16.42 8.27
CA THR A 375 32.80 17.17 7.24
C THR A 375 33.02 18.64 7.60
N LYS A 376 32.60 19.08 8.80
CA LYS A 376 32.69 20.46 9.32
C LYS A 376 31.91 21.50 8.49
N ASP A 377 30.94 21.06 7.71
CA ASP A 377 29.98 21.93 7.02
C ASP A 377 28.81 22.21 7.98
N TYR A 378 29.03 23.14 8.90
CA TYR A 378 28.07 23.51 9.93
C TYR A 378 26.77 24.12 9.38
N PRO A 379 26.79 24.98 8.33
CA PRO A 379 25.56 25.45 7.69
C PRO A 379 24.71 24.30 7.11
N GLY A 380 25.34 23.35 6.41
CA GLY A 380 24.67 22.15 5.92
C GLY A 380 24.06 21.34 7.06
N CYS A 381 24.82 21.10 8.13
CA CYS A 381 24.35 20.41 9.33
C CYS A 381 23.11 21.09 9.93
N LEU A 382 23.15 22.41 10.13
CA LEU A 382 22.06 23.18 10.74
C LEU A 382 20.76 23.07 9.94
N ASN A 383 20.84 23.15 8.61
CA ASN A 383 19.67 23.04 7.74
C ASN A 383 18.98 21.67 7.89
N TYR A 384 19.77 20.59 7.96
CA TYR A 384 19.23 19.25 8.15
C TYR A 384 18.70 19.01 9.57
N LEU A 385 19.33 19.56 10.61
CA LEU A 385 18.80 19.52 11.97
C LEU A 385 17.45 20.24 12.08
N ARG A 386 17.31 21.39 11.42
CA ARG A 386 16.03 22.12 11.34
C ARG A 386 14.94 21.26 10.69
N LYS A 387 15.24 20.64 9.54
CA LYS A 387 14.30 19.75 8.83
C LYS A 387 13.90 18.56 9.69
N GLU A 388 14.84 17.99 10.45
CA GLU A 388 14.55 16.88 11.36
C GLU A 388 13.64 17.29 12.53
N ILE A 389 13.89 18.45 13.16
CA ILE A 389 13.02 18.99 14.21
C ILE A 389 11.61 19.24 13.65
N GLU A 390 11.51 19.85 12.47
CA GLU A 390 10.21 20.09 11.82
C GLU A 390 9.47 18.78 11.52
N ARG A 391 10.18 17.76 11.02
CA ARG A 391 9.64 16.42 10.78
C ARG A 391 9.10 15.82 12.08
N LEU A 392 9.87 15.84 13.16
CA LEU A 392 9.49 15.27 14.45
C LEU A 392 8.28 15.98 15.08
N ILE A 393 8.15 17.30 14.89
CA ILE A 393 6.97 18.05 15.35
C ILE A 393 5.75 17.69 14.51
N LYS A 394 5.88 17.66 13.18
CA LYS A 394 4.76 17.30 12.28
C LYS A 394 4.24 15.88 12.53
N GLU A 395 5.13 14.92 12.79
CA GLU A 395 4.79 13.54 13.16
C GLU A 395 3.97 13.46 14.46
N ARG A 396 4.06 14.48 15.33
CA ARG A 396 3.33 14.60 16.60
C ARG A 396 2.10 15.48 16.49
N LEU A 397 1.73 15.93 15.29
CA LEU A 397 0.56 16.76 15.03
C LEU A 397 -0.42 16.04 14.11
N PRO A 398 -1.73 16.33 14.22
CA PRO A 398 -2.71 15.89 13.24
C PRO A 398 -2.48 16.53 11.87
N GLU A 399 -2.85 15.84 10.80
CA GLU A 399 -2.59 16.28 9.42
C GLU A 399 -3.23 17.65 9.11
N GLU A 400 -4.44 17.88 9.62
CA GLU A 400 -5.18 19.13 9.51
C GLU A 400 -4.44 20.35 10.10
N ASN A 401 -3.60 20.15 11.12
CA ASN A 401 -2.79 21.21 11.72
C ASN A 401 -1.51 21.47 10.91
N VAL A 402 -1.14 20.54 10.03
CA VAL A 402 0.05 20.62 9.18
C VAL A 402 -0.32 21.09 7.76
N ARG A 403 -1.57 20.87 7.31
CA ARG A 403 -2.08 21.27 5.99
C ARG A 403 -2.10 22.79 5.80
N HIS A 404 -1.83 23.21 4.56
CA HIS A 404 -1.76 24.61 4.13
C HIS A 404 -3.05 24.98 3.41
N PHE A 405 -3.83 25.93 3.94
CA PHE A 405 -5.03 26.43 3.26
C PHE A 405 -4.73 27.64 2.35
N ASP A 406 -3.66 28.40 2.65
CA ASP A 406 -3.39 29.71 2.01
C ASP A 406 -2.06 29.74 1.21
N GLY A 407 -1.47 28.58 0.91
CA GLY A 407 -0.27 28.46 0.08
C GLY A 407 1.07 28.88 0.72
N GLN A 408 1.10 29.26 2.00
CA GLN A 408 2.33 29.55 2.75
C GLN A 408 2.61 28.49 3.83
N PRO A 409 3.86 27.99 3.96
CA PRO A 409 4.20 26.99 4.96
C PRO A 409 4.09 27.53 6.39
N HIS A 410 3.55 26.71 7.30
CA HIS A 410 3.51 27.04 8.73
C HIS A 410 4.93 27.26 9.26
N LYS A 411 5.14 28.34 10.02
CA LYS A 411 6.41 28.57 10.70
C LYS A 411 6.64 27.46 11.73
N LEU A 412 7.89 26.99 11.86
CA LEU A 412 8.27 25.98 12.86
C LEU A 412 7.82 26.35 14.29
N SER A 413 7.86 27.64 14.63
CA SER A 413 7.37 28.13 15.92
C SER A 413 5.87 27.88 16.12
N HIS A 414 5.06 28.09 15.08
CA HIS A 414 3.62 27.86 15.15
C HIS A 414 3.34 26.38 15.38
N LEU A 415 3.99 25.49 14.61
CA LEU A 415 3.83 24.04 14.78
C LEU A 415 4.27 23.58 16.18
N TRP A 416 5.34 24.15 16.72
CA TRP A 416 5.78 23.88 18.09
C TRP A 416 4.72 24.28 19.12
N ASP A 417 4.19 25.50 19.02
CA ASP A 417 3.18 26.00 19.97
C ASP A 417 1.91 25.12 19.93
N VAL A 418 1.46 24.76 18.73
CA VAL A 418 0.32 23.85 18.52
C VAL A 418 0.59 22.47 19.15
N MET A 419 1.81 21.94 19.04
CA MET A 419 2.19 20.67 19.66
C MET A 419 2.19 20.78 21.19
N ILE A 420 2.70 21.87 21.75
CA ILE A 420 2.68 22.10 23.20
C ILE A 420 1.25 22.16 23.73
N ASP A 421 0.37 22.92 23.07
CA ASP A 421 -1.04 23.03 23.45
C ASP A 421 -1.74 21.66 23.43
N ARG A 422 -1.46 20.85 22.41
CA ARG A 422 -1.96 19.47 22.29
C ARG A 422 -1.54 18.61 23.49
N TYR A 423 -0.24 18.57 23.78
CA TYR A 423 0.32 17.76 24.87
C TYR A 423 -0.18 18.21 26.26
N ASN A 424 -0.39 19.51 26.45
CA ASN A 424 -1.00 20.05 27.66
C ASN A 424 -2.46 19.61 27.80
N ALA A 425 -3.23 19.64 26.70
CA ALA A 425 -4.66 19.31 26.69
C ALA A 425 -4.94 17.86 27.12
N ILE A 426 -4.01 16.93 26.85
CA ILE A 426 -4.13 15.51 27.23
C ILE A 426 -3.43 15.15 28.55
N GLY A 427 -2.93 16.14 29.29
CA GLY A 427 -2.32 15.91 30.61
C GLY A 427 -0.90 15.34 30.57
N THR A 428 -0.21 15.40 29.43
CA THR A 428 1.20 15.01 29.28
C THR A 428 2.05 16.19 28.83
N PRO A 429 2.23 17.23 29.68
CA PRO A 429 2.94 18.43 29.30
C PRO A 429 4.40 18.14 28.94
N VAL A 430 4.88 18.77 27.88
CA VAL A 430 6.31 18.72 27.52
C VAL A 430 7.13 19.39 28.63
N ALA A 431 8.23 18.75 29.04
CA ALA A 431 9.10 19.23 30.10
C ALA A 431 9.65 20.63 29.80
N ASN A 432 9.78 21.48 30.83
CA ASN A 432 10.26 22.85 30.68
C ASN A 432 11.68 22.92 30.11
N SER A 433 12.54 21.96 30.44
CA SER A 433 13.89 21.83 29.87
C SER A 433 13.86 21.74 28.33
N ILE A 434 12.93 20.98 27.76
CA ILE A 434 12.77 20.82 26.31
C ILE A 434 12.23 22.12 25.69
N LYS A 435 11.31 22.82 26.37
CA LYS A 435 10.79 24.14 25.93
C LYS A 435 11.89 25.20 25.89
N GLU A 436 12.75 25.22 26.91
CA GLU A 436 13.91 26.12 26.99
C GLU A 436 14.96 25.76 25.93
N ALA A 437 15.26 24.47 25.76
CA ALA A 437 16.17 23.97 24.72
C ALA A 437 15.66 24.35 23.32
N PHE A 438 14.36 24.19 23.03
CA PHE A 438 13.77 24.64 21.78
C PHE A 438 13.90 26.16 21.61
N SER A 439 13.57 26.95 22.63
CA SER A 439 13.65 28.43 22.56
C SER A 439 15.08 28.93 22.32
N THR A 440 16.07 28.29 22.94
CA THR A 440 17.49 28.63 22.78
C THR A 440 17.99 28.23 21.40
N THR A 441 17.63 27.04 20.94
CA THR A 441 18.03 26.52 19.61
C THR A 441 17.29 27.25 18.48
N LYS A 442 16.06 27.70 18.73
CA LYS A 442 15.22 28.49 17.82
C LYS A 442 15.89 29.80 17.41
N LEU A 443 16.65 30.44 18.30
CA LEU A 443 17.42 31.64 17.98
C LEU A 443 18.54 31.37 16.96
N THR A 444 19.12 30.16 16.98
CA THR A 444 20.12 29.70 16.00
C THR A 444 19.47 29.14 14.71
N LEU A 445 18.29 28.51 14.80
CA LEU A 445 17.61 27.82 13.68
C LEU A 445 16.75 28.74 12.78
N LEU A 446 16.32 29.90 13.29
CA LEU A 446 15.39 30.80 12.59
C LEU A 446 16.04 31.92 11.79
N ASN A 447 17.37 32.07 11.79
CA ASN A 447 17.96 33.11 10.96
C ASN A 447 17.98 32.68 9.49
N PRO A 448 17.34 33.46 8.60
CA PRO A 448 16.95 32.99 7.28
C PRO A 448 18.13 33.01 6.32
N LEU A 449 18.18 31.95 5.50
CA LEU A 449 18.81 31.92 4.19
C LEU A 449 20.33 32.02 4.16
N SER A 450 20.91 31.20 3.29
CA SER A 450 22.27 31.20 2.80
C SER A 450 22.68 32.55 2.19
N HIS A 451 22.74 33.62 2.98
CA HIS A 451 23.50 34.80 2.65
C HIS A 451 24.87 34.66 3.30
N ASP A 452 25.90 35.03 2.53
CA ASP A 452 27.30 35.12 2.93
C ASP A 452 27.48 36.21 4.00
N ASN A 453 26.89 35.99 5.17
CA ASN A 453 26.84 36.94 6.27
C ASN A 453 27.82 36.46 7.33
N LEU A 454 29.05 36.97 7.25
CA LEU A 454 30.13 36.82 8.24
C LEU A 454 29.74 37.29 9.66
N SER A 455 28.55 37.85 9.84
CA SER A 455 28.05 38.41 11.09
C SER A 455 27.47 37.36 12.06
N GLN A 456 27.18 36.13 11.62
CA GLN A 456 26.65 35.05 12.49
C GLN A 456 27.17 33.66 12.09
N PRO A 457 28.41 33.30 12.47
CA PRO A 457 28.93 31.95 12.25
C PRO A 457 28.16 30.91 13.09
N VAL A 458 27.81 29.79 12.46
CA VAL A 458 27.22 28.63 13.15
C VAL A 458 28.31 27.91 13.94
N TYR A 459 28.13 27.78 15.25
CA TYR A 459 29.12 27.14 16.13
C TYR A 459 28.77 25.69 16.45
N LYS A 460 29.81 24.85 16.60
CA LYS A 460 29.68 23.43 16.97
C LYS A 460 28.79 23.20 18.20
N HIS A 461 28.96 24.00 19.25
CA HIS A 461 28.19 23.90 20.49
C HIS A 461 26.69 24.14 20.28
N GLU A 462 26.29 24.95 19.29
CA GLU A 462 24.88 25.17 18.98
C GLU A 462 24.28 23.97 18.23
N LEU A 463 25.07 23.34 17.36
CA LEU A 463 24.68 22.08 16.70
C LEU A 463 24.51 20.95 17.73
N ASP A 464 25.42 20.84 18.70
CA ASP A 464 25.34 19.84 19.77
C ASP A 464 24.04 20.00 20.59
N LYS A 465 23.64 21.24 20.89
CA LYS A 465 22.33 21.53 21.52
C LYS A 465 21.15 21.09 20.66
N ALA A 466 21.21 21.34 19.35
CA ALA A 466 20.17 20.91 18.42
C ALA A 466 20.08 19.37 18.30
N PHE A 467 21.20 18.65 18.34
CA PHE A 467 21.20 17.18 18.41
C PHE A 467 20.54 16.66 19.68
N ASN A 468 20.85 17.24 20.84
CA ASN A 468 20.22 16.87 22.10
C ASN A 468 18.71 17.15 22.08
N LEU A 469 18.30 18.30 21.55
CA LEU A 469 16.89 18.65 21.38
C LEU A 469 16.14 17.65 20.49
N ILE A 470 16.76 17.16 19.41
CA ILE A 470 16.19 16.10 18.58
C ILE A 470 15.97 14.82 19.38
N GLN A 471 16.94 14.41 20.19
CA GLN A 471 16.79 13.24 21.07
C GLN A 471 15.64 13.43 22.05
N ASP A 472 15.58 14.60 22.71
CA ASP A 472 14.51 14.94 23.65
C ASP A 472 13.12 14.92 23.01
N ILE A 473 12.95 15.53 21.83
CA ILE A 473 11.68 15.52 21.09
C ILE A 473 11.34 14.10 20.63
N SER A 474 12.32 13.34 20.14
CA SER A 474 12.11 11.96 19.69
C SER A 474 11.59 11.03 20.80
N GLY A 475 11.98 11.29 22.05
CA GLY A 475 11.49 10.58 23.22
C GLY A 475 10.05 10.92 23.64
N LEU A 476 9.44 11.96 23.08
CA LEU A 476 8.04 12.31 23.34
C LEU A 476 7.09 11.34 22.63
N PRO A 477 6.02 10.87 23.29
CA PRO A 477 5.10 9.86 22.75
C PRO A 477 4.32 10.37 21.53
N ILE A 478 4.28 9.59 20.46
CA ILE A 478 3.46 9.94 19.28
C ILE A 478 1.98 9.68 19.61
N LEU A 479 1.17 10.74 19.53
CA LEU A 479 -0.25 10.72 19.88
C LEU A 479 -1.09 10.34 18.66
N LYS A 480 -1.75 9.18 18.70
CA LYS A 480 -2.70 8.80 17.65
C LYS A 480 -3.98 9.62 17.79
N ASN A 481 -4.56 10.04 16.68
CA ASN A 481 -5.79 10.82 16.62
C ASN A 481 -6.88 10.02 15.90
N ILE A 482 -8.10 10.02 16.44
CA ILE A 482 -9.31 9.52 15.78
C ILE A 482 -10.34 10.64 15.79
N THR A 483 -10.75 11.12 14.62
CA THR A 483 -11.88 12.03 14.49
C THR A 483 -13.19 11.26 14.61
N LEU A 484 -14.04 11.66 15.55
CA LEU A 484 -15.38 11.10 15.77
C LEU A 484 -16.44 11.82 14.96
N LEU A 485 -16.36 13.14 14.87
CA LEU A 485 -17.22 13.99 14.05
C LEU A 485 -16.39 15.17 13.54
N SER A 486 -16.60 15.55 12.29
CA SER A 486 -15.88 16.64 11.63
C SER A 486 -16.55 18.00 11.86
N LYS A 487 -15.76 19.05 11.78
CA LYS A 487 -16.22 20.44 11.71
C LYS A 487 -17.26 20.61 10.60
N GLY A 488 -18.29 21.41 10.89
CA GLY A 488 -19.41 21.71 10.00
C GLY A 488 -20.57 20.72 10.11
N MET A 489 -20.41 19.61 10.82
CA MET A 489 -21.52 18.67 11.06
C MET A 489 -22.57 19.30 11.99
N GLU A 490 -23.85 19.19 11.61
CA GLU A 490 -24.99 19.63 12.40
C GLU A 490 -25.65 18.45 13.13
N LEU A 491 -25.96 18.62 14.41
CA LEU A 491 -26.65 17.63 15.22
C LEU A 491 -28.00 18.14 15.68
N HIS A 492 -28.97 17.23 15.75
CA HIS A 492 -30.36 17.52 16.05
C HIS A 492 -30.80 16.74 17.28
N PHE A 493 -31.09 17.46 18.36
CA PHE A 493 -31.74 16.92 19.55
C PHE A 493 -33.25 17.02 19.41
N VAL A 494 -33.94 15.89 19.64
CA VAL A 494 -35.40 15.81 19.69
C VAL A 494 -35.82 15.28 21.06
N HIS A 495 -36.65 16.01 21.78
CA HIS A 495 -37.12 15.55 23.08
C HIS A 495 -38.13 14.39 22.92
N PRO A 496 -38.00 13.27 23.65
CA PRO A 496 -38.83 12.08 23.42
C PRO A 496 -40.30 12.25 23.82
N SER A 497 -40.58 13.11 24.79
CA SER A 497 -41.91 13.28 25.41
C SER A 497 -42.47 14.71 25.34
N HIS A 498 -41.73 15.65 24.76
CA HIS A 498 -42.14 17.04 24.61
C HIS A 498 -41.86 17.47 23.17
N ASN A 499 -42.70 18.33 22.58
CA ASN A 499 -42.41 18.89 21.27
C ASN A 499 -41.34 19.97 21.40
N TYR A 500 -40.09 19.55 21.59
CA TYR A 500 -38.93 20.40 21.71
C TYR A 500 -37.82 19.85 20.81
N THR A 501 -37.24 20.73 19.99
CA THR A 501 -36.07 20.39 19.19
C THR A 501 -34.98 21.45 19.36
N PHE A 502 -33.73 21.03 19.24
CA PHE A 502 -32.56 21.87 19.39
C PHE A 502 -31.45 21.42 18.42
N THR A 503 -30.91 22.36 17.64
CA THR A 503 -29.92 22.10 16.60
C THR A 503 -28.65 22.91 16.86
N PHE A 504 -27.49 22.26 16.71
CA PHE A 504 -26.19 22.91 16.82
C PHE A 504 -25.18 22.34 15.82
N GLU A 505 -24.19 23.16 15.46
CA GLU A 505 -23.13 22.85 14.51
C GLU A 505 -21.77 22.73 15.22
N LEU A 506 -20.90 21.82 14.76
CA LEU A 506 -19.52 21.71 15.22
C LEU A 506 -18.62 22.76 14.55
N LEU A 507 -17.99 23.63 15.35
CA LEU A 507 -17.00 24.60 14.86
C LEU A 507 -15.57 24.02 14.79
N THR A 508 -15.32 22.96 15.56
CA THR A 508 -14.09 22.17 15.52
C THR A 508 -14.46 20.69 15.50
N ASP A 509 -13.58 19.86 14.97
CA ASP A 509 -13.76 18.41 15.05
C ASP A 509 -13.88 17.94 16.50
N TRP A 510 -14.64 16.87 16.69
CA TRP A 510 -14.61 16.08 17.90
C TRP A 510 -13.65 14.91 17.69
N ARG A 511 -12.65 14.79 18.55
CA ARG A 511 -11.59 13.80 18.39
C ARG A 511 -11.28 13.03 19.67
N VAL A 512 -10.65 11.87 19.51
CA VAL A 512 -10.05 11.09 20.58
C VAL A 512 -8.55 11.02 20.34
N GLU A 513 -7.77 11.45 21.33
CA GLU A 513 -6.33 11.27 21.33
C GLU A 513 -5.96 10.02 22.13
N ILE A 514 -5.05 9.22 21.58
CA ILE A 514 -4.59 7.97 22.19
C ILE A 514 -3.10 8.08 22.50
N ASN A 515 -2.77 7.92 23.78
CA ASN A 515 -1.40 7.84 24.29
C ASN A 515 -1.20 6.52 25.04
N ASN A 516 -0.41 5.60 24.49
CA ASN A 516 -0.12 4.29 25.11
C ASN A 516 -1.37 3.55 25.63
N GLY A 517 -2.48 3.61 24.88
CA GLY A 517 -3.75 3.01 25.24
C GLY A 517 -4.71 3.90 26.04
N ASN A 518 -4.22 4.98 26.67
CA ASN A 518 -5.07 5.96 27.34
C ASN A 518 -5.75 6.86 26.30
N ARG A 519 -7.09 6.91 26.35
CA ARG A 519 -7.91 7.70 25.44
C ARG A 519 -8.39 8.97 26.13
N THR A 520 -8.13 10.12 25.50
CA THR A 520 -8.62 11.42 25.96
C THR A 520 -9.54 12.02 24.91
N GLN A 521 -10.78 12.34 25.28
CA GLN A 521 -11.70 13.01 24.38
C GLN A 521 -11.40 14.51 24.31
N ILE A 522 -11.24 15.02 23.10
CA ILE A 522 -11.16 16.44 22.79
C ILE A 522 -12.52 16.88 22.29
N LEU A 523 -13.31 17.46 23.20
CA LEU A 523 -14.67 17.89 22.92
C LEU A 523 -14.69 19.07 21.95
N PRO A 524 -15.62 19.08 20.98
CA PRO A 524 -15.68 20.13 19.97
C PRO A 524 -16.22 21.43 20.58
N LYS A 525 -15.85 22.55 19.96
CA LYS A 525 -16.62 23.79 20.07
C LYS A 525 -17.86 23.67 19.19
N CYS A 526 -18.98 24.17 19.68
CA CYS A 526 -20.29 24.08 19.08
C CYS A 526 -20.94 25.45 19.03
N LYS A 527 -21.74 25.67 17.98
CA LYS A 527 -22.56 26.87 17.79
C LYS A 527 -24.02 26.48 17.72
N VAL A 528 -24.87 27.17 18.47
CA VAL A 528 -26.33 26.95 18.40
C VAL A 528 -26.85 27.50 17.08
N LYS A 529 -27.71 26.71 16.42
CA LYS A 529 -28.32 27.08 15.14
C LYS A 529 -29.80 27.40 15.28
N HIS A 530 -30.53 26.58 16.05
CA HIS A 530 -31.98 26.71 16.15
C HIS A 530 -32.53 25.94 17.37
N TRP A 531 -33.65 26.40 17.93
CA TRP A 531 -34.46 25.62 18.86
C TRP A 531 -35.93 26.04 18.79
N GLN A 532 -36.85 25.13 19.12
CA GLN A 532 -38.29 25.40 19.18
C GLN A 532 -38.97 24.62 20.30
N PHE A 533 -40.12 25.12 20.75
CA PHE A 533 -41.03 24.40 21.63
C PHE A 533 -42.48 24.56 21.15
N ASN A 534 -43.22 23.46 21.04
CA ASN A 534 -44.62 23.43 20.57
C ASN A 534 -44.82 24.15 19.22
N ASN A 535 -43.87 23.99 18.29
CA ASN A 535 -43.84 24.63 16.97
C ASN A 535 -43.66 26.16 17.02
N ILE A 536 -43.17 26.70 18.14
CA ILE A 536 -42.80 28.10 18.29
C ILE A 536 -41.28 28.19 18.35
N ASP A 537 -40.70 28.84 17.34
CA ASP A 537 -39.26 29.07 17.26
C ASP A 537 -38.77 29.97 18.40
N TYR A 538 -37.57 29.67 18.89
CA TYR A 538 -36.86 30.47 19.88
C TYR A 538 -37.63 30.68 21.19
N TRP A 539 -38.32 29.65 21.67
CA TRP A 539 -39.07 29.71 22.92
C TRP A 539 -38.18 29.94 24.15
N ASN A 540 -38.60 30.82 25.06
CA ASN A 540 -37.93 31.12 26.32
C ASN A 540 -38.72 30.54 27.51
N PHE A 541 -38.18 29.48 28.12
CA PHE A 541 -38.80 28.78 29.25
C PHE A 541 -38.77 29.56 30.57
N ARG A 542 -38.00 30.65 30.67
CA ARG A 542 -37.96 31.49 31.88
C ARG A 542 -39.07 32.54 31.88
N THR A 543 -39.40 33.08 30.72
CA THR A 543 -40.43 34.11 30.54
C THR A 543 -41.75 33.55 30.02
N ASN A 544 -41.79 32.29 29.58
CA ASN A 544 -42.92 31.66 28.90
C ASN A 544 -43.40 32.47 27.68
N SER A 545 -42.45 32.96 26.89
CA SER A 545 -42.69 33.74 25.68
C SER A 545 -41.66 33.40 24.59
N VAL A 546 -41.86 33.93 23.39
CA VAL A 546 -40.81 33.96 22.36
C VAL A 546 -39.65 34.84 22.88
N SER A 547 -38.42 34.40 22.65
CA SER A 547 -37.21 35.16 23.01
C SER A 547 -37.12 36.45 22.21
N THR A 548 -36.52 37.50 22.78
CA THR A 548 -36.28 38.74 22.02
C THR A 548 -35.15 38.55 21.00
N GLU A 549 -35.10 39.39 19.96
CA GLU A 549 -34.04 39.33 18.93
C GLU A 549 -32.62 39.45 19.53
N THR A 550 -32.48 40.25 20.58
CA THR A 550 -31.24 40.37 21.36
C THR A 550 -30.86 39.07 22.06
N GLU A 551 -31.81 38.39 22.71
CA GLU A 551 -31.58 37.09 23.37
C GLU A 551 -31.21 36.01 22.36
N ILE A 552 -31.91 35.98 21.22
CA ILE A 552 -31.63 35.04 20.13
C ILE A 552 -30.21 35.25 19.61
N THR A 553 -29.85 36.49 19.30
CA THR A 553 -28.51 36.84 18.79
C THR A 553 -27.41 36.48 19.77
N MET A 554 -27.63 36.68 21.08
CA MET A 554 -26.66 36.30 22.12
C MET A 554 -26.41 34.79 22.15
N VAL A 555 -27.45 33.96 22.01
CA VAL A 555 -27.32 32.50 21.99
C VAL A 555 -26.68 32.02 20.69
N LEU A 556 -27.13 32.54 19.54
CA LEU A 556 -26.63 32.13 18.23
C LEU A 556 -25.16 32.54 18.00
N ASN A 557 -24.66 33.59 18.64
CA ASN A 557 -23.26 34.02 18.50
C ASN A 557 -22.30 33.41 19.55
N ARG A 558 -22.79 32.53 20.42
CA ARG A 558 -21.96 31.92 21.47
C ARG A 558 -21.28 30.65 20.96
N ASP A 559 -19.98 30.56 21.23
CA ASP A 559 -19.16 29.38 20.95
C ASP A 559 -18.90 28.63 22.27
N ASP A 560 -19.61 27.53 22.48
CA ASP A 560 -19.47 26.70 23.68
C ASP A 560 -18.76 25.39 23.37
N ARG A 561 -18.01 24.83 24.33
CA ARG A 561 -17.64 23.42 24.25
C ARG A 561 -18.88 22.53 24.42
N LEU A 562 -18.91 21.37 23.79
CA LEU A 562 -20.06 20.45 23.82
C LEU A 562 -20.59 20.17 25.24
N ASN A 563 -19.71 19.93 26.21
CA ASN A 563 -20.10 19.71 27.61
C ASN A 563 -20.79 20.93 28.25
N VAL A 564 -20.36 22.15 27.90
CA VAL A 564 -20.98 23.39 28.35
C VAL A 564 -22.36 23.56 27.71
N LEU A 565 -22.48 23.25 26.42
CA LEU A 565 -23.75 23.26 25.69
C LEU A 565 -24.74 22.25 26.30
N GLN A 566 -24.30 21.01 26.55
CA GLN A 566 -25.10 19.98 27.22
C GLN A 566 -25.56 20.44 28.61
N ARG A 567 -24.66 21.01 29.41
CA ARG A 567 -25.01 21.57 30.73
C ARG A 567 -26.05 22.68 30.62
N ASN A 568 -25.94 23.54 29.61
CA ASN A 568 -26.91 24.60 29.38
C ASN A 568 -28.29 24.04 29.02
N LEU A 569 -28.36 22.99 28.20
CA LEU A 569 -29.61 22.29 27.88
C LEU A 569 -30.25 21.65 29.12
N THR A 570 -29.46 21.03 30.00
CA THR A 570 -29.98 20.45 31.25
C THR A 570 -30.59 21.48 32.20
N ASN A 571 -30.22 22.76 32.06
CA ASN A 571 -30.77 23.86 32.85
C ASN A 571 -32.07 24.42 32.26
N THR A 572 -32.62 23.83 31.19
CA THR A 572 -33.89 24.26 30.61
C THR A 572 -35.04 23.89 31.53
N PRO A 573 -35.77 24.87 32.10
CA PRO A 573 -36.89 24.59 32.99
C PRO A 573 -37.99 23.78 32.30
N ALA A 574 -38.77 23.04 33.08
CA ALA A 574 -39.98 22.30 32.64
C ALA A 574 -39.78 21.11 31.67
N LEU A 575 -38.59 20.90 31.10
CA LEU A 575 -38.33 19.77 30.19
C LEU A 575 -37.58 18.58 30.84
N ALA A 576 -37.09 18.72 32.07
CA ALA A 576 -36.35 17.67 32.79
C ALA A 576 -35.23 16.99 31.96
N ILE A 577 -34.54 17.78 31.12
CA ILE A 577 -33.49 17.28 30.23
C ILE A 577 -32.29 16.81 31.06
N THR A 578 -31.87 15.56 30.87
CA THR A 578 -30.66 14.99 31.45
C THR A 578 -29.59 14.76 30.40
N ILE A 579 -28.33 14.58 30.81
CA ILE A 579 -27.23 14.26 29.88
C ILE A 579 -27.52 12.97 29.09
N ASP A 580 -27.99 11.91 29.77
CA ASP A 580 -28.37 10.64 29.12
C ASP A 580 -29.48 10.84 28.07
N LEU A 581 -30.45 11.71 28.36
CA LEU A 581 -31.52 12.04 27.42
C LEU A 581 -30.98 12.80 26.20
N ILE A 582 -30.04 13.74 26.39
CA ILE A 582 -29.36 14.43 25.28
C ILE A 582 -28.57 13.42 24.43
N GLU A 583 -27.80 12.53 25.07
CA GLU A 583 -26.97 11.55 24.35
C GLU A 583 -27.82 10.60 23.50
N ARG A 584 -28.94 10.10 24.02
CA ARG A 584 -29.78 9.13 23.30
C ARG A 584 -30.61 9.73 22.18
N ASN A 585 -30.96 11.02 22.29
CA ASN A 585 -31.92 11.64 21.36
C ASN A 585 -31.32 12.79 20.53
N THR A 586 -30.01 13.02 20.63
CA THR A 586 -29.27 13.85 19.67
C THR A 586 -28.78 12.97 18.53
N THR A 587 -29.16 13.28 17.30
CA THR A 587 -28.75 12.50 16.12
C THR A 587 -28.04 13.32 15.07
N PHE A 588 -27.23 12.64 14.27
CA PHE A 588 -26.68 13.14 13.00
C PHE A 588 -27.40 12.44 11.84
N ASN A 589 -27.98 13.21 10.92
CA ASN A 589 -28.76 12.74 9.77
C ASN A 589 -29.86 11.70 10.09
N ASN A 590 -30.37 11.64 11.33
CA ASN A 590 -31.28 10.60 11.84
C ASN A 590 -30.71 9.16 11.83
N ILE A 591 -29.39 8.97 11.63
CA ILE A 591 -28.79 7.64 11.50
C ILE A 591 -28.11 7.20 12.81
N TRP A 592 -27.38 8.10 13.47
CA TRP A 592 -26.58 7.79 14.66
C TRP A 592 -26.93 8.70 15.82
N THR A 593 -27.03 8.13 17.02
CA THR A 593 -27.21 8.89 18.26
C THR A 593 -25.85 9.29 18.84
N LEU A 594 -25.82 10.44 19.53
CA LEU A 594 -24.65 10.92 20.26
C LEU A 594 -24.14 9.87 21.26
N ARG A 595 -25.05 9.11 21.88
CA ARG A 595 -24.75 7.99 22.78
C ARG A 595 -23.95 6.90 22.10
N ARG A 596 -24.35 6.50 20.90
CA ARG A 596 -23.65 5.45 20.13
C ARG A 596 -22.23 5.89 19.77
N ILE A 597 -22.05 7.16 19.36
CA ILE A 597 -20.73 7.73 19.06
C ILE A 597 -19.84 7.70 20.31
N LEU A 598 -20.38 8.06 21.48
CA LEU A 598 -19.66 8.01 22.75
C LEU A 598 -19.29 6.58 23.17
N ASP A 599 -20.24 5.65 23.11
CA ASP A 599 -20.01 4.25 23.47
C ASP A 599 -18.97 3.59 22.54
N ASP A 600 -19.05 3.83 21.23
CA ASP A 600 -18.08 3.34 20.24
C ASP A 600 -16.69 3.99 20.40
N SER A 601 -16.63 5.27 20.82
CA SER A 601 -15.35 5.96 21.10
C SER A 601 -14.57 5.35 22.27
N ASN A 602 -15.26 4.71 23.21
CA ASN A 602 -14.68 4.09 24.41
C ASN A 602 -14.26 2.63 24.18
N ASN A 603 -14.62 2.01 23.05
CA ASN A 603 -14.36 0.60 22.79
C ASN A 603 -12.95 0.38 22.23
N VAL A 604 -12.13 -0.39 22.96
CA VAL A 604 -10.69 -0.59 22.70
C VAL A 604 -10.43 -1.37 21.40
N ASN A 605 -11.35 -2.25 20.98
CA ASN A 605 -11.15 -3.18 19.86
C ASN A 605 -11.63 -2.69 18.49
N ARG A 606 -12.12 -1.45 18.37
CA ARG A 606 -12.63 -0.89 17.10
C ARG A 606 -11.80 0.32 16.66
N GLY A 607 -10.53 0.10 16.32
CA GLY A 607 -9.73 1.10 15.61
C GLY A 607 -10.37 1.43 14.26
N ASN A 608 -10.59 2.72 13.99
CA ASN A 608 -11.07 3.25 12.72
C ASN A 608 -12.51 2.90 12.30
N TRP A 609 -13.48 2.72 13.21
CA TRP A 609 -14.87 2.50 12.77
C TRP A 609 -15.44 3.71 11.98
N PHE A 610 -15.14 4.94 12.40
CA PHE A 610 -15.65 6.16 11.76
C PHE A 610 -14.94 6.42 10.42
N THR A 611 -13.61 6.23 10.34
CA THR A 611 -12.86 6.30 9.06
C THR A 611 -13.32 5.21 8.08
N ARG A 612 -13.55 3.97 8.58
CA ARG A 612 -14.13 2.88 7.78
C ARG A 612 -15.56 3.17 7.35
N TRP A 613 -16.30 4.01 8.07
CA TRP A 613 -17.69 4.35 7.75
C TRP A 613 -17.81 5.59 6.85
N PHE A 614 -17.01 6.63 7.09
CA PHE A 614 -16.97 7.83 6.27
C PHE A 614 -16.63 7.43 4.82
N ASN A 615 -15.59 6.62 4.63
CA ASN A 615 -15.25 6.03 3.32
C ASN A 615 -16.30 5.04 2.77
N ARG A 616 -17.23 4.51 3.60
CA ARG A 616 -18.30 3.62 3.15
C ARG A 616 -19.51 4.38 2.60
N HIS A 617 -19.75 5.63 3.00
CA HIS A 617 -21.04 6.31 2.79
C HIS A 617 -20.93 7.74 2.27
N PHE A 618 -19.74 8.32 2.21
CA PHE A 618 -19.43 9.60 1.57
C PHE A 618 -18.14 9.47 0.77
#